data_AF-A0AAV1IX52-F1
#
_entry.id   AF-A0AAV1IX52-F1
#
_cell.length_a   1.000
_cell.length_b   1.000
_cell.length_c   1.000
_cell.angle_alpha   90.00
_cell.angle_beta   90.00
_cell.angle_gamma   90.00
#
_symmetry.space_group_name_H-M   'P 1'
#
loop_
_entity.id
_entity.type
_entity.pdbx_description
1 polymer ?
#
loop_
_entity_poly.entity_id
_entity_poly.type
_entity_poly.pdbx_seq_one_letter_code
_entity_poly.pdbx_strand_id
1 'polypeptide(L)'
;MLIAAIASKILAQLNITFEKLPPKAQKMLQECARQQSDMNLDPISISLEQTRVMSESLEDEYEILKLKQLHTTLQVNIDRNKKFIDDLRKELAASRHSLGQQKPNPENIHESIRQLKQKLGAYEQSCEKAKTNFSSLNVSDAILPKSMTSLVTSLAVLSKEAAALKQEADDVLFMREAVDCMKMIR
;
A
#
# COMPACT_ATOMS: atom_id res chain seq x y z
N MET A 1 39.87 8.96 6.30
CA MET A 1 40.39 10.00 5.36
C MET A 1 39.98 11.44 5.68
N LEU A 2 38.83 11.72 6.32
CA LEU A 2 38.31 13.10 6.42
C LEU A 2 39.19 14.07 7.24
N ILE A 3 39.67 13.69 8.43
CA ILE A 3 40.33 14.63 9.36
C ILE A 3 41.76 14.98 8.90
N ALA A 4 42.54 13.99 8.48
CA ALA A 4 43.86 14.24 7.88
C ALA A 4 43.76 15.08 6.58
N ALA A 5 42.76 14.82 5.73
CA ALA A 5 42.51 15.61 4.53
C ALA A 5 42.06 17.04 4.86
N ILE A 6 41.24 17.23 5.88
CA ILE A 6 40.83 18.56 6.37
C ILE A 6 42.03 19.32 6.95
N ALA A 7 42.87 18.66 7.76
CA ALA A 7 44.07 19.27 8.33
C ALA A 7 45.08 19.68 7.23
N SER A 8 45.34 18.81 6.25
CA SER A 8 46.19 19.15 5.10
C SER A 8 45.61 20.27 4.24
N LYS A 9 44.28 20.31 4.07
CA LYS A 9 43.58 21.39 3.34
C LYS A 9 43.68 22.73 4.07
N ILE A 10 43.54 22.74 5.39
CA ILE A 10 43.70 23.94 6.23
C ILE A 10 45.16 24.42 6.21
N LEU A 11 46.14 23.52 6.32
CA LEU A 11 47.56 23.86 6.25
C LEU A 11 47.95 24.45 4.88
N ALA A 12 47.40 23.90 3.79
CA ALA A 12 47.57 24.43 2.45
C ALA A 12 46.92 25.83 2.29
N GLN A 13 45.74 26.05 2.87
CA GLN A 13 45.08 27.36 2.90
C GLN A 13 45.86 28.41 3.71
N LEU A 14 46.58 27.98 4.76
CA LEU A 14 47.44 28.83 5.56
C LEU A 14 48.87 28.97 4.99
N ASN A 15 49.16 28.34 3.85
CA ASN A 15 50.46 28.33 3.17
C ASN A 15 51.62 27.81 4.04
N ILE A 16 51.32 26.90 4.98
CA ILE A 16 52.29 26.30 5.89
C ILE A 16 52.59 24.87 5.41
N THR A 17 53.87 24.59 5.13
CA THR A 17 54.32 23.24 4.79
C THR A 17 54.42 22.37 6.03
N PHE A 18 54.11 21.08 5.89
CA PHE A 18 54.10 20.10 7.00
C PHE A 18 55.43 20.06 7.76
N GLU A 19 56.56 20.28 7.06
CA GLU A 19 57.91 20.31 7.63
C GLU A 19 58.21 21.52 8.52
N LYS A 20 57.45 22.63 8.35
CA LYS A 20 57.59 23.84 9.18
C LYS A 20 56.80 23.77 10.49
N LEU A 21 56.01 22.72 10.70
CA LEU A 21 55.25 22.53 11.93
C LEU A 21 56.17 22.11 13.08
N PRO A 22 55.86 22.51 14.33
CA PRO A 22 56.57 22.03 15.50
C PRO A 22 56.57 20.48 15.57
N PRO A 23 57.67 19.84 16.02
CA PRO A 23 57.82 18.39 15.99
C PRO A 23 56.77 17.64 16.82
N LYS A 24 56.22 18.29 17.86
CA LYS A 24 55.10 17.76 18.65
C LYS A 24 53.80 17.68 17.83
N ALA A 25 53.53 18.69 17.00
CA ALA A 25 52.36 18.72 16.13
C ALA A 25 52.47 17.71 14.98
N GLN A 26 53.67 17.53 14.41
CA GLN A 26 53.93 16.50 13.41
C GLN A 26 53.68 15.08 13.95
N LYS A 27 54.18 14.79 15.17
CA LYS A 27 53.92 13.50 15.83
C LYS A 27 52.44 13.27 16.08
N MET A 28 51.72 14.27 16.60
CA MET A 28 50.27 14.16 16.82
C MET A 28 49.51 13.92 15.51
N LEU A 29 49.87 14.59 14.41
CA LEU A 29 49.23 14.37 13.11
C LEU A 29 49.52 12.96 12.56
N GLN A 30 50.75 12.46 12.71
CA GLN A 30 51.11 11.10 12.32
C GLN A 30 50.42 10.04 13.18
N GLU A 31 50.30 10.28 14.48
CA GLU A 31 49.62 9.40 15.43
C GLU A 31 48.11 9.38 15.16
N CYS A 32 47.49 10.54 14.90
CA CYS A 32 46.11 10.61 14.43
C CYS A 32 45.90 9.91 13.08
N ALA A 33 46.83 10.07 12.12
CA ALA A 33 46.74 9.38 10.84
C ALA A 33 46.84 7.86 11.00
N ARG A 34 47.69 7.37 11.91
CA ARG A 34 47.81 5.95 12.28
C ARG A 34 46.56 5.42 12.98
N GLN A 35 46.08 6.11 14.01
CA GLN A 35 44.85 5.72 14.71
C GLN A 35 43.65 5.70 13.76
N GLN A 36 43.63 6.59 12.77
CA GLN A 36 42.58 6.68 11.77
C GLN A 36 42.72 5.66 10.63
N SER A 37 43.93 5.13 10.37
CA SER A 37 44.11 3.95 9.51
C SER A 37 43.75 2.64 10.23
N ASP A 38 43.97 2.58 11.55
CA ASP A 38 43.58 1.44 12.38
C ASP A 38 42.05 1.38 12.55
N MET A 39 41.37 2.53 12.56
CA MET A 39 39.92 2.62 12.43
C MET A 39 39.46 2.47 10.98
N ASN A 40 39.66 1.27 10.42
CA ASN A 40 39.22 0.92 9.07
C ASN A 40 37.70 0.67 9.05
N LEU A 41 36.93 1.75 9.24
CA LEU A 41 35.48 1.74 9.11
C LEU A 41 35.12 1.74 7.63
N ASP A 42 34.65 0.60 7.12
CA ASP A 42 34.15 0.48 5.76
C ASP A 42 32.91 1.37 5.58
N PRO A 43 32.97 2.42 4.73
CA PRO A 43 31.84 3.33 4.50
C PRO A 43 30.60 2.60 3.98
N ILE A 44 30.79 1.52 3.21
CA ILE A 44 29.70 0.74 2.64
C ILE A 44 28.94 0.02 3.76
N SER A 45 29.65 -0.63 4.67
CA SER A 45 29.06 -1.28 5.85
C SER A 45 28.28 -0.31 6.74
N ILE A 46 28.79 0.92 6.94
CA ILE A 46 28.06 1.96 7.70
C ILE A 46 26.79 2.39 6.97
N SER A 47 26.86 2.62 5.65
CA SER A 47 25.69 3.00 4.86
C SER A 47 24.64 1.89 4.83
N LEU A 48 25.05 0.62 4.71
CA LEU A 48 24.13 -0.52 4.75
C LEU A 48 23.42 -0.63 6.10
N GLU A 49 24.15 -0.45 7.21
CA GLU A 49 23.54 -0.48 8.55
C GLU A 49 22.58 0.70 8.76
N GLN A 50 22.93 1.90 8.27
CA GLN A 50 22.02 3.05 8.29
C GLN A 50 20.76 2.79 7.45
N THR A 51 20.89 2.18 6.27
CA THR A 51 19.75 1.78 5.43
C THR A 51 18.89 0.73 6.13
N ARG A 52 19.49 -0.26 6.81
CA ARG A 52 18.77 -1.28 7.58
C ARG A 52 17.92 -0.66 8.68
N VAL A 53 18.52 0.18 9.52
CA VAL A 53 17.82 0.89 10.61
C VAL A 53 16.71 1.78 10.06
N MET A 54 16.95 2.48 8.95
CA MET A 54 15.94 3.30 8.31
C MET A 54 14.78 2.47 7.75
N SER A 55 15.07 1.30 7.18
CA SER A 55 14.05 0.37 6.69
C SER A 55 13.18 -0.18 7.83
N GLU A 56 13.80 -0.59 8.94
CA GLU A 56 13.08 -1.06 10.13
C GLU A 56 12.16 0.04 10.70
N SER A 57 12.67 1.27 10.79
CA SER A 57 11.87 2.43 11.22
C SER A 57 10.69 2.72 10.29
N LEU A 58 10.88 2.58 8.97
CA LEU A 58 9.80 2.81 8.00
C LEU A 58 8.72 1.72 8.07
N GLU A 59 9.10 0.47 8.34
CA GLU A 59 8.16 -0.63 8.54
C GLU A 59 7.28 -0.36 9.77
N ASP A 60 7.89 0.06 10.88
CA ASP A 60 7.18 0.43 12.11
C ASP A 60 6.24 1.62 11.90
N GLU A 61 6.72 2.68 11.22
CA GLU A 61 5.90 3.85 10.88
C GLU A 61 4.71 3.47 9.98
N TYR A 62 4.93 2.57 9.03
CA TYR A 62 3.88 2.08 8.15
C TYR A 62 2.81 1.28 8.91
N GLU A 63 3.21 0.42 9.83
CA GLU A 63 2.28 -0.34 10.66
C GLU A 63 1.47 0.58 11.59
N ILE A 64 2.13 1.58 12.20
CA ILE A 64 1.46 2.62 12.98
C ILE A 64 0.45 3.38 12.12
N LEU A 65 0.81 3.70 10.87
CA LEU A 65 -0.08 4.42 9.95
C LEU A 65 -1.33 3.60 9.61
N LYS A 66 -1.19 2.29 9.31
CA LYS A 66 -2.34 1.39 9.11
C LYS A 66 -3.24 1.36 10.34
N LEU A 67 -2.67 1.23 11.53
CA LEU A 67 -3.43 1.19 12.78
C LEU A 67 -4.19 2.50 13.02
N LYS A 68 -3.59 3.66 12.75
CA LYS A 68 -4.26 4.97 12.82
C LYS A 68 -5.41 5.10 11.82
N GLN A 69 -5.25 4.60 10.60
CA GLN A 69 -6.30 4.61 9.59
C GLN A 69 -7.48 3.70 10.00
N LEU A 70 -7.16 2.50 10.50
CA LEU A 70 -8.18 1.57 11.00
C LEU A 70 -8.92 2.17 12.19
N HIS A 71 -8.20 2.76 13.14
CA HIS A 71 -8.79 3.43 14.30
C HIS A 71 -9.75 4.54 13.88
N THR A 72 -9.35 5.41 12.96
CA THR A 72 -10.20 6.48 12.41
C THR A 72 -11.48 5.91 11.80
N THR A 73 -11.36 4.82 11.03
CA THR A 73 -12.49 4.15 10.39
C THR A 73 -13.45 3.57 11.41
N LEU A 74 -12.91 2.90 12.43
CA LEU A 74 -13.70 2.34 13.54
C LEU A 74 -14.41 3.45 14.32
N GLN A 75 -13.73 4.56 14.59
CA GLN A 75 -14.32 5.69 15.29
C GLN A 75 -15.52 6.27 14.53
N VAL A 76 -15.38 6.48 13.22
CA VAL A 76 -16.49 6.93 12.36
C VAL A 76 -17.68 5.97 12.42
N ASN A 77 -17.42 4.66 12.41
CA ASN A 77 -18.48 3.66 12.51
C ASN A 77 -19.14 3.64 13.89
N ILE A 78 -18.37 3.82 14.97
CA ILE A 78 -18.89 3.96 16.33
C ILE A 78 -19.81 5.18 16.43
N ASP A 79 -19.38 6.32 15.87
CA ASP A 79 -20.17 7.57 15.91
C ASP A 79 -21.49 7.43 15.14
N ARG A 80 -21.45 6.78 13.96
CA ARG A 80 -22.65 6.43 13.18
C ARG A 80 -23.60 5.53 13.96
N ASN A 81 -23.08 4.47 14.58
CA ASN A 81 -23.86 3.53 15.37
C ASN A 81 -24.49 4.22 16.59
N LYS A 82 -23.75 5.10 17.26
CA LYS A 82 -24.24 5.87 18.39
C LYS A 82 -25.42 6.76 17.98
N LYS A 83 -25.28 7.49 16.88
CA LYS A 83 -26.38 8.30 16.32
C LYS A 83 -27.60 7.45 15.98
N PHE A 84 -27.39 6.32 15.32
CA PHE A 84 -28.46 5.39 14.97
C PHE A 84 -29.22 4.86 16.21
N ILE A 85 -28.48 4.47 17.26
CA ILE A 85 -29.07 4.02 18.53
C ILE A 85 -29.88 5.15 19.20
N ASP A 86 -29.38 6.38 19.19
CA ASP A 86 -30.08 7.51 19.77
C ASP A 86 -31.37 7.85 19.01
N ASP A 87 -31.37 7.72 17.69
CA ASP A 87 -32.57 7.90 16.88
C ASP A 87 -33.60 6.78 17.14
N LEU A 88 -33.16 5.51 17.26
CA LEU A 88 -34.03 4.41 17.67
C LEU A 88 -34.65 4.63 19.06
N ARG A 89 -33.87 5.16 20.01
CA ARG A 89 -34.39 5.49 21.35
C ARG A 89 -35.48 6.56 21.29
N LYS A 90 -35.30 7.59 20.44
CA LYS A 90 -36.32 8.62 20.22
C LYS A 90 -37.58 8.04 19.59
N GLU A 91 -37.44 7.20 18.55
CA GLU A 91 -38.57 6.53 17.91
C GLU A 91 -39.33 5.64 18.90
N LEU A 92 -38.62 4.87 19.73
CA LEU A 92 -39.22 4.04 20.76
C LEU A 92 -39.99 4.87 21.80
N ALA A 93 -39.41 5.99 22.24
CA ALA A 93 -40.07 6.90 23.18
C ALA A 93 -41.34 7.52 22.56
N ALA A 94 -41.26 7.97 21.32
CA ALA A 94 -42.39 8.52 20.57
C ALA A 94 -43.50 7.45 20.38
N SER A 95 -43.12 6.21 20.06
CA SER A 95 -44.05 5.10 19.90
C SER A 95 -44.76 4.76 21.22
N ARG A 96 -44.01 4.68 22.33
CA ARG A 96 -44.58 4.48 23.68
C ARG A 96 -45.55 5.59 24.06
N HIS A 97 -45.19 6.84 23.77
CA HIS A 97 -46.05 7.99 24.03
C HIS A 97 -47.34 7.92 23.20
N SER A 98 -47.22 7.65 21.90
CA SER A 98 -48.35 7.48 20.99
C SER A 98 -49.29 6.36 21.46
N LEU A 99 -48.76 5.18 21.77
CA LEU A 99 -49.54 4.04 22.28
C LEU A 99 -50.22 4.35 23.61
N GLY A 100 -49.53 5.03 24.54
CA GLY A 100 -50.09 5.42 25.84
C GLY A 100 -51.22 6.45 25.74
N GLN A 101 -51.28 7.20 24.63
CA GLN A 101 -52.34 8.19 24.37
C GLN A 101 -53.45 7.68 23.45
N GLN A 102 -53.30 6.49 22.87
CA GLN A 102 -54.34 5.93 22.02
C GLN A 102 -55.55 5.50 22.86
N LYS A 103 -56.72 6.05 22.51
CA LYS A 103 -58.03 5.49 22.86
C LYS A 103 -58.58 4.80 21.60
N PRO A 104 -58.37 3.48 21.42
CA PRO A 104 -58.84 2.80 20.24
C PRO A 104 -60.36 2.96 20.12
N ASN A 105 -60.80 3.46 18.98
CA ASN A 105 -62.19 3.53 18.59
C ASN A 105 -62.32 3.01 17.14
N PRO A 106 -63.52 2.62 16.69
CA PRO A 106 -63.67 2.00 15.38
C PRO A 106 -63.10 2.83 14.22
N GLU A 107 -63.24 4.16 14.27
CA GLU A 107 -62.74 5.07 13.23
C GLU A 107 -61.21 5.13 13.16
N ASN A 108 -60.52 5.27 14.31
CA ASN A 108 -59.06 5.36 14.33
C ASN A 108 -58.38 4.03 14.00
N ILE A 109 -59.04 2.90 14.29
CA ILE A 109 -58.62 1.57 13.86
C ILE A 109 -58.76 1.45 12.33
N HIS A 110 -59.89 1.86 11.76
CA HIS A 110 -60.09 1.82 10.31
C HIS A 110 -59.10 2.71 9.56
N GLU A 111 -58.81 3.90 10.07
CA GLU A 111 -57.81 4.80 9.49
C GLU A 111 -56.39 4.21 9.60
N SER A 112 -56.03 3.60 10.73
CA SER A 112 -54.75 2.90 10.89
C SER A 112 -54.60 1.72 9.91
N ILE A 113 -55.67 0.95 9.70
CA ILE A 113 -55.71 -0.14 8.71
C ILE A 113 -55.51 0.42 7.29
N ARG A 114 -56.14 1.55 6.96
CA ARG A 114 -55.98 2.22 5.66
C ARG A 114 -54.54 2.66 5.44
N GLN A 115 -53.92 3.28 6.43
CA GLN A 115 -52.53 3.73 6.36
C GLN A 115 -51.55 2.55 6.23
N LEU A 116 -51.80 1.45 6.95
CA LEU A 116 -51.01 0.22 6.83
C LEU A 116 -51.10 -0.39 5.42
N LYS A 117 -52.29 -0.45 4.82
CA LYS A 117 -52.47 -0.91 3.44
C LYS A 117 -51.69 -0.06 2.44
N GLN A 118 -51.69 1.27 2.63
CA GLN A 118 -50.94 2.18 1.76
C GLN A 118 -49.42 2.00 1.90
N LYS A 119 -48.92 1.83 3.13
CA LYS A 119 -47.50 1.54 3.38
C LYS A 119 -47.08 0.18 2.80
N LEU A 120 -47.93 -0.83 2.92
CA LEU A 120 -47.67 -2.15 2.34
C LEU A 120 -47.50 -2.07 0.81
N GLY A 121 -48.40 -1.37 0.11
CA GLY A 121 -48.27 -1.16 -1.33
C GLY A 121 -46.99 -0.40 -1.73
N ALA A 122 -46.55 0.57 -0.91
CA ALA A 122 -45.27 1.26 -1.13
C ALA A 122 -44.06 0.33 -0.95
N TYR A 123 -44.09 -0.56 0.05
CA TYR A 123 -43.02 -1.55 0.26
C TYR A 123 -42.99 -2.60 -0.85
N GLU A 124 -44.13 -3.09 -1.30
CA GLU A 124 -44.24 -4.01 -2.44
C GLU A 124 -43.64 -3.38 -3.70
N GLN A 125 -43.99 -2.13 -3.99
CA GLN A 125 -43.42 -1.40 -5.12
C GLN A 125 -41.90 -1.18 -4.98
N SER A 126 -41.41 -0.88 -3.78
CA SER A 126 -39.98 -0.76 -3.51
C SER A 126 -39.25 -2.09 -3.67
N CYS A 127 -39.87 -3.20 -3.29
CA CYS A 127 -39.32 -4.54 -3.43
C CYS A 127 -39.22 -4.92 -4.92
N GLU A 128 -40.26 -4.64 -5.71
CA GLU A 128 -40.22 -4.85 -7.17
C GLU A 128 -39.17 -3.97 -7.85
N LYS A 129 -39.02 -2.70 -7.44
CA LYS A 129 -37.91 -1.85 -7.91
C LYS A 129 -36.54 -2.43 -7.54
N ALA A 130 -36.37 -2.89 -6.30
CA ALA A 130 -35.12 -3.52 -5.87
C ALA A 130 -34.82 -4.80 -6.64
N LYS A 131 -35.83 -5.64 -6.91
CA LYS A 131 -35.71 -6.85 -7.72
C LYS A 131 -35.35 -6.53 -9.17
N THR A 132 -35.95 -5.49 -9.75
CA THR A 132 -35.61 -4.99 -11.08
C THR A 132 -34.17 -4.47 -11.12
N ASN A 133 -33.78 -3.65 -10.14
CA ASN A 133 -32.43 -3.13 -10.03
C ASN A 133 -31.41 -4.26 -9.84
N PHE A 134 -31.69 -5.24 -8.99
CA PHE A 134 -30.85 -6.41 -8.79
C PHE A 134 -30.72 -7.23 -10.08
N SER A 135 -31.81 -7.41 -10.82
CA SER A 135 -31.79 -8.07 -12.13
C SER A 135 -30.99 -7.28 -13.18
N SER A 136 -30.95 -5.95 -13.08
CA SER A 136 -30.13 -5.08 -13.93
C SER A 136 -28.65 -5.00 -13.51
N LEU A 137 -28.36 -5.32 -12.24
CA LEU A 137 -27.01 -5.42 -11.68
C LEU A 137 -26.36 -6.78 -11.96
N ASN A 138 -27.11 -7.73 -12.53
CA ASN A 138 -26.51 -8.92 -13.12
C ASN A 138 -25.57 -8.46 -14.23
N VAL A 139 -24.28 -8.41 -13.90
CA VAL A 139 -23.21 -8.04 -14.80
C VAL A 139 -23.31 -9.00 -15.98
N SER A 140 -23.77 -8.50 -17.12
CA SER A 140 -23.70 -9.26 -18.35
C SER A 140 -22.23 -9.62 -18.58
N ASP A 141 -21.93 -10.89 -18.88
CA ASP A 141 -20.61 -11.31 -19.37
C ASP A 141 -20.14 -10.48 -20.58
N ALA A 142 -21.04 -9.73 -21.22
CA ALA A 142 -20.76 -8.79 -22.31
C ALA A 142 -20.12 -7.46 -21.88
N ILE A 143 -20.07 -7.10 -20.58
CA ILE A 143 -19.35 -5.90 -20.10
C ILE A 143 -17.95 -6.30 -19.64
N LEU A 144 -17.21 -7.00 -20.48
CA LEU A 144 -15.75 -6.90 -20.41
C LEU A 144 -15.42 -5.52 -21.00
N PRO A 145 -14.83 -4.58 -20.23
CA PRO A 145 -14.43 -3.28 -20.77
C PRO A 145 -13.59 -3.50 -22.03
N LYS A 146 -13.82 -2.74 -23.11
CA LYS A 146 -13.06 -2.90 -24.38
C LYS A 146 -11.54 -2.89 -24.16
N SER A 147 -11.07 -2.16 -23.15
CA SER A 147 -9.69 -2.16 -22.69
C SER A 147 -9.22 -3.52 -22.17
N MET A 148 -10.06 -4.25 -21.44
CA MET A 148 -9.77 -5.58 -20.92
C MET A 148 -9.78 -6.64 -22.03
N THR A 149 -10.70 -6.57 -22.99
CA THR A 149 -10.65 -7.43 -24.20
C THR A 149 -9.38 -7.19 -25.02
N SER A 150 -8.98 -5.92 -25.17
CA SER A 150 -7.73 -5.55 -25.83
C SER A 150 -6.52 -6.11 -25.09
N LEU A 151 -6.48 -5.99 -23.75
CA LEU A 151 -5.39 -6.52 -22.92
C LEU A 151 -5.31 -8.04 -22.98
N VAL A 152 -6.44 -8.75 -22.92
CA VAL A 152 -6.49 -10.22 -23.07
C VAL A 152 -5.96 -10.65 -24.44
N THR A 153 -6.34 -9.93 -25.50
CA THR A 153 -5.86 -10.21 -26.86
C THR A 153 -4.35 -9.95 -26.99
N SER A 154 -3.86 -8.83 -26.46
CA SER A 154 -2.43 -8.51 -26.43
C SER A 154 -1.62 -9.52 -25.63
N LEU A 155 -2.15 -9.99 -24.49
CA LEU A 155 -1.49 -11.00 -23.66
C LEU A 155 -1.39 -12.34 -24.38
N ALA A 156 -2.41 -12.74 -25.15
CA ALA A 156 -2.37 -13.95 -25.97
C ALA A 156 -1.31 -13.86 -27.08
N VAL A 157 -1.19 -12.70 -27.74
CA VAL A 157 -0.15 -12.47 -28.77
C VAL A 157 1.25 -12.52 -28.16
N LEU A 158 1.49 -11.81 -27.06
CA LEU A 158 2.79 -11.79 -26.38
C LEU A 158 3.19 -13.17 -25.86
N SER A 159 2.23 -13.96 -25.37
CA SER A 159 2.50 -15.33 -24.90
C SER A 159 2.94 -16.23 -26.05
N LYS A 160 2.35 -16.07 -27.25
CA LYS A 160 2.75 -16.81 -28.43
C LYS A 160 4.14 -16.40 -28.94
N GLU A 161 4.43 -15.11 -28.91
CA GLU A 161 5.74 -14.57 -29.28
C GLU A 161 6.84 -15.04 -28.31
N ALA A 162 6.57 -15.00 -27.00
CA ALA A 162 7.47 -15.53 -25.99
C ALA A 162 7.75 -17.03 -26.17
N ALA A 163 6.74 -17.82 -26.52
CA ALA A 163 6.91 -19.23 -26.82
C ALA A 163 7.79 -19.46 -28.07
N ALA A 164 7.61 -18.66 -29.12
CA ALA A 164 8.43 -18.75 -30.34
C ALA A 164 9.90 -18.37 -30.07
N LEU A 165 10.15 -17.29 -29.34
CA LEU A 165 11.50 -16.88 -28.96
C LEU A 165 12.18 -17.91 -28.07
N LYS A 166 11.43 -18.55 -27.17
CA LYS A 166 11.96 -19.64 -26.36
C LYS A 166 12.39 -20.83 -27.22
N GLN A 167 11.56 -21.22 -28.18
CA GLN A 167 11.89 -22.30 -29.11
C GLN A 167 13.15 -21.97 -29.94
N GLU A 168 13.26 -20.74 -30.44
CA GLU A 168 14.44 -20.31 -31.20
C GLU A 168 15.71 -20.30 -30.33
N ALA A 169 15.60 -19.89 -29.06
CA ALA A 169 16.71 -19.96 -28.12
C ALA A 169 17.14 -21.41 -27.84
N ASP A 170 16.19 -22.32 -27.67
CA ASP A 170 16.45 -23.75 -27.48
C ASP A 170 17.14 -24.35 -28.72
N ASP A 171 16.69 -23.99 -29.94
CA ASP A 171 17.31 -24.43 -31.20
C ASP A 171 18.76 -23.93 -31.34
N VAL A 172 19.04 -22.68 -31.00
CA VAL A 172 20.41 -22.11 -31.00
C VAL A 172 21.30 -22.85 -30.00
N LEU A 173 20.78 -23.15 -28.81
CA LEU A 173 21.52 -23.86 -27.77
C LEU A 173 21.85 -25.29 -28.24
N PHE A 174 20.88 -25.99 -28.83
CA PHE A 174 21.09 -27.30 -29.45
C PHE A 174 22.16 -27.26 -30.55
N MET A 175 22.12 -26.27 -31.44
CA MET A 175 23.13 -26.13 -32.50
C MET A 175 24.53 -25.88 -31.93
N ARG A 176 24.63 -25.12 -30.84
CA ARG A 176 25.92 -24.87 -30.16
C ARG A 176 26.48 -26.15 -29.55
N GLU A 177 25.64 -26.92 -28.85
CA GLU A 177 26.02 -28.22 -28.30
C GLU A 177 26.47 -29.19 -29.40
N ALA A 178 25.74 -29.26 -30.52
CA ALA A 178 26.12 -30.10 -31.67
C ALA A 178 27.48 -29.71 -32.26
N VAL A 179 27.76 -28.40 -32.41
CA VAL A 179 29.06 -27.89 -32.87
C VAL A 179 30.17 -28.26 -31.90
N ASP A 180 29.96 -28.11 -30.60
CA ASP A 180 30.99 -28.44 -29.59
C ASP A 180 31.23 -29.96 -29.52
N CYS A 181 30.21 -30.79 -29.69
CA CYS A 181 30.35 -32.24 -29.81
C CYS A 181 31.17 -32.64 -31.06
N MET A 182 30.94 -31.99 -32.21
CA MET A 182 31.72 -32.24 -33.42
C MET A 182 33.20 -31.85 -33.28
N LYS A 183 33.52 -30.80 -32.50
CA LYS A 183 34.92 -30.42 -32.22
C LYS A 183 35.65 -31.46 -31.35
N MET A 184 34.94 -32.19 -30.49
CA MET A 184 35.51 -33.23 -29.61
C MET A 184 35.81 -34.55 -30.34
N ILE A 185 35.29 -34.74 -31.55
CA ILE A 185 35.44 -35.97 -32.35
C ILE A 185 36.54 -35.82 -33.43
N ARG A 186 37.13 -34.63 -33.59
CA ARG A 186 38.31 -34.38 -34.43
C ARG A 186 39.60 -34.37 -33.60
#